data_AF-A0A0K3CPV6-F1
#
_entry.id   AF-A0A0K3CPV6-F1
#
_cell.length_a   1.000
_cell.length_b   1.000
_cell.length_c   1.000
_cell.angle_alpha   90.00
_cell.angle_beta   90.00
_cell.angle_gamma   90.00
#
_symmetry.space_group_name_H-M   'P 1'
#
loop_
_entity.id
_entity.type
_entity.pdbx_description
1 polymer ?
#
loop_
_entity_poly.entity_id
_entity_poly.type
_entity_poly.pdbx_seq_one_letter_code
_entity_poly.pdbx_strand_id
1 'polypeptide(L)'
;MSTLSAYNYSLLSVPAVWVLGISTHWHAILLSARSKEIPKFDNVAPRQFCAKVAELTKASKDAREFLRTEAAQQNIFENIALYAAAVVVGNVARLPVSYMNKVALGVLASRLAFVVSAEFPSTQLVGNGVDVEVGQICYVKTEQEKYTPLRSLAYLASTLLTLGVFVKAGTNFNKALY
;
A
#
# COMPACT_ATOMS: atom_id res chain seq x y z
N MET A 1 -29.10 1.82 -16.80
CA MET A 1 -28.67 1.75 -15.39
C MET A 1 -27.17 1.54 -15.36
N SER A 2 -26.38 2.35 -14.65
CA SER A 2 -24.92 2.19 -14.58
C SER A 2 -24.57 0.86 -13.89
N THR A 3 -23.57 0.13 -14.40
CA THR A 3 -23.07 -1.13 -13.82
C THR A 3 -22.66 -0.98 -12.36
N LEU A 4 -22.17 0.20 -11.96
CA LEU A 4 -21.82 0.54 -10.58
C LEU A 4 -23.00 0.52 -9.60
N SER A 5 -24.24 0.55 -10.08
CA SER A 5 -25.44 0.54 -9.24
C SER A 5 -26.19 -0.80 -9.27
N ALA A 6 -25.86 -1.69 -10.21
CA ALA A 6 -26.56 -2.97 -10.39
C ALA A 6 -25.94 -4.10 -9.57
N TYR A 7 -24.61 -4.12 -9.43
CA TYR A 7 -23.87 -5.18 -8.74
C TYR A 7 -22.93 -4.62 -7.69
N ASN A 8 -22.73 -5.36 -6.61
CA ASN A 8 -21.87 -4.96 -5.52
C ASN A 8 -20.49 -5.62 -5.62
N TYR A 9 -19.50 -4.83 -6.02
CA TYR A 9 -18.12 -5.27 -6.21
C TYR A 9 -17.23 -4.95 -5.00
N SER A 10 -17.77 -4.30 -3.96
CA SER A 10 -16.98 -3.87 -2.81
C SER A 10 -16.29 -5.03 -2.09
N LEU A 11 -16.94 -6.20 -1.99
CA LEU A 11 -16.32 -7.39 -1.40
C LEU A 11 -15.15 -7.94 -2.21
N LEU A 12 -15.21 -7.85 -3.56
CA LEU A 12 -14.13 -8.30 -4.44
C LEU A 12 -12.91 -7.38 -4.38
N SER A 13 -13.07 -6.14 -3.93
CA SER A 13 -11.95 -5.22 -3.80
C SER A 13 -10.99 -5.61 -2.66
N VAL A 14 -11.44 -6.34 -1.64
CA VAL A 14 -10.58 -6.80 -0.54
C VAL A 14 -9.50 -7.77 -1.04
N PRO A 15 -9.84 -8.89 -1.72
CA PRO A 15 -8.82 -9.75 -2.31
C PRO A 15 -8.02 -9.02 -3.40
N ALA A 16 -8.59 -8.07 -4.14
CA ALA A 16 -7.83 -7.28 -5.10
C ALA A 16 -6.72 -6.42 -4.44
N VAL A 17 -7.02 -5.76 -3.31
CA VAL A 17 -6.02 -5.00 -2.53
C VAL A 17 -4.98 -5.95 -1.91
N TRP A 18 -5.39 -7.14 -1.49
CA TRP A 18 -4.45 -8.15 -1.00
C TRP A 18 -3.47 -8.60 -2.07
N VAL A 19 -3.97 -8.93 -3.28
CA VAL A 19 -3.14 -9.31 -4.43
C VAL A 19 -2.19 -8.18 -4.81
N LEU A 20 -2.64 -6.92 -4.74
CA LEU A 20 -1.78 -5.76 -4.95
C LEU A 20 -0.66 -5.66 -3.89
N GLY A 21 -0.93 -6.03 -2.64
CA GLY A 21 0.11 -6.16 -1.61
C GLY A 21 1.13 -7.24 -1.97
N ILE A 22 0.66 -8.43 -2.37
CA ILE A 22 1.53 -9.55 -2.76
C ILE A 22 2.37 -9.24 -4.01
N SER A 23 1.83 -8.50 -4.98
CA SER A 23 2.58 -8.17 -6.20
C SER A 23 3.85 -7.38 -5.90
N THR A 24 3.82 -6.53 -4.87
CA THR A 24 5.03 -5.81 -4.43
C THR A 24 6.10 -6.78 -3.93
N HIS A 25 5.73 -7.80 -3.15
CA HIS A 25 6.68 -8.82 -2.69
C HIS A 25 7.28 -9.63 -3.84
N TRP A 26 6.48 -9.97 -4.85
CA TRP A 26 7.00 -10.61 -6.05
C TRP A 26 8.02 -9.74 -6.78
N HIS A 27 7.78 -8.42 -6.87
CA HIS A 27 8.76 -7.49 -7.43
C HIS A 27 10.06 -7.47 -6.62
N ALA A 28 9.99 -7.46 -5.28
CA ALA A 28 11.16 -7.52 -4.41
C ALA A 28 11.97 -8.81 -4.61
N ILE A 29 11.31 -9.97 -4.69
CA ILE A 29 11.96 -11.25 -4.98
C ILE A 29 12.63 -11.23 -6.36
N LEU A 30 11.94 -10.75 -7.39
CA LEU A 30 12.48 -10.66 -8.75
C LEU A 30 13.70 -9.72 -8.82
N LEU A 31 13.69 -8.63 -8.06
CA LEU A 31 14.81 -7.71 -7.95
C LEU A 31 16.03 -8.40 -7.33
N SER A 32 15.84 -9.12 -6.21
CA SER A 32 16.92 -9.88 -5.56
C SER A 32 17.46 -11.02 -6.43
N ALA A 33 16.64 -11.59 -7.31
CA ALA A 33 17.05 -12.67 -8.20
C ALA A 33 17.90 -12.16 -9.39
N ARG A 34 17.71 -10.90 -9.79
CA ARG A 34 18.36 -10.29 -10.97
C ARG A 34 19.54 -9.39 -10.62
N SER A 35 19.53 -8.80 -9.43
CA SER A 35 20.59 -7.92 -8.97
C SER A 35 21.89 -8.68 -8.72
N LYS A 36 23.01 -8.01 -9.00
CA LYS A 36 24.36 -8.47 -8.60
C LYS A 36 24.82 -7.84 -7.29
N GLU A 37 24.10 -6.82 -6.80
CA GLU A 37 24.47 -6.00 -5.65
C GLU A 37 23.85 -6.51 -4.34
N ILE A 38 22.74 -7.23 -4.41
CA ILE A 38 22.06 -7.84 -3.27
C ILE A 38 22.08 -9.36 -3.35
N PRO A 39 22.11 -10.07 -2.20
CA PRO A 39 22.03 -11.52 -2.17
C PRO A 39 20.69 -12.02 -2.72
N LYS A 40 20.66 -13.26 -3.20
CA LYS A 40 19.41 -13.93 -3.59
C LYS A 40 18.48 -14.06 -2.39
N PHE A 41 17.18 -13.90 -2.62
CA PHE A 41 16.16 -13.98 -1.56
C PHE A 41 16.27 -15.27 -0.73
N ASP A 42 16.33 -15.11 0.59
CA ASP A 42 16.36 -16.20 1.55
C ASP A 42 14.96 -16.40 2.15
N ASN A 43 14.30 -17.50 1.75
CA ASN A 43 12.98 -17.90 2.23
C ASN A 43 12.98 -18.51 3.64
N VAL A 44 14.16 -18.85 4.20
CA VAL A 44 14.24 -19.46 5.54
C VAL A 44 13.95 -18.43 6.63
N ALA A 45 14.42 -17.21 6.43
CA ALA A 45 14.26 -16.11 7.39
C ALA A 45 14.02 -14.76 6.69
N PRO A 46 12.84 -14.54 6.08
CA PRO A 46 12.58 -13.37 5.22
C PRO A 46 12.72 -12.03 5.96
N ARG A 47 12.37 -11.97 7.25
CA ARG A 47 12.57 -10.76 8.06
C ARG A 47 14.04 -10.46 8.31
N GLN A 48 14.85 -11.48 8.54
CA GLN A 48 16.30 -11.33 8.69
C GLN A 48 16.96 -10.98 7.35
N PHE A 49 16.42 -11.46 6.24
CA PHE A 49 16.86 -11.08 4.91
C PHE A 49 16.69 -9.58 4.67
N CYS A 50 15.54 -9.00 5.01
CA CYS A 50 15.34 -7.54 4.91
C CYS A 50 16.37 -6.76 5.74
N ALA A 51 16.70 -7.22 6.94
CA ALA A 51 17.73 -6.58 7.78
C ALA A 51 19.12 -6.62 7.11
N LYS A 52 19.51 -7.77 6.52
CA LYS A 52 20.77 -7.90 5.76
C LYS A 52 20.82 -6.96 4.56
N VAL A 53 19.71 -6.85 3.81
CA VAL A 53 19.64 -5.95 2.65
C VAL A 53 19.70 -4.47 3.09
N ALA A 54 19.21 -4.13 4.28
CA ALA A 54 19.31 -2.78 4.85
C ALA A 54 20.75 -2.28 5.02
N GLU A 55 21.68 -3.18 5.34
CA GLU A 55 23.11 -2.86 5.48
C GLU A 55 23.74 -2.43 4.13
N LEU A 56 23.19 -2.89 3.01
CA LEU A 56 23.70 -2.63 1.65
C LEU A 56 23.14 -1.33 1.04
N THR A 57 22.22 -0.64 1.71
CA THR A 57 21.51 0.53 1.16
C THR A 57 22.40 1.72 0.80
N LYS A 58 23.55 1.87 1.47
CA LYS A 58 24.52 2.94 1.15
C LYS A 58 25.25 2.69 -0.17
N ALA A 59 25.47 1.42 -0.50
CA ALA A 59 26.27 1.01 -1.64
C ALA A 59 25.42 0.64 -2.86
N SER A 60 24.20 0.14 -2.63
CA SER A 60 23.36 -0.44 -3.68
C SER A 60 22.07 0.33 -3.89
N LYS A 61 21.77 0.62 -5.16
CA LYS A 61 20.47 1.15 -5.55
C LYS A 61 19.39 0.07 -5.41
N ASP A 62 19.71 -1.17 -5.80
CA ASP A 62 18.78 -2.29 -5.75
C ASP A 62 18.39 -2.65 -4.32
N ALA A 63 19.32 -2.53 -3.34
CA ALA A 63 18.99 -2.68 -1.93
C ALA A 63 17.97 -1.64 -1.44
N ARG A 64 18.09 -0.39 -1.90
CA ARG A 64 17.14 0.67 -1.54
C ARG A 64 15.77 0.43 -2.17
N GLU A 65 15.72 -0.02 -3.42
CA GLU A 65 14.46 -0.37 -4.09
C GLU A 65 13.79 -1.56 -3.42
N PHE A 66 14.53 -2.64 -3.14
CA PHE A 66 14.03 -3.83 -2.44
C PHE A 66 13.30 -3.47 -1.13
N LEU A 67 13.93 -2.65 -0.29
CA LEU A 67 13.34 -2.26 1.00
C LEU A 67 12.14 -1.34 0.86
N ARG A 68 12.10 -0.47 -0.14
CA ARG A 68 10.92 0.37 -0.42
C ARG A 68 9.73 -0.49 -0.81
N THR A 69 9.96 -1.51 -1.63
CA THR A 69 8.92 -2.44 -2.07
C THR A 69 8.41 -3.30 -0.91
N GLU A 70 9.30 -3.84 -0.07
CA GLU A 70 8.91 -4.57 1.14
C GLU A 70 8.15 -3.69 2.15
N ALA A 71 8.56 -2.43 2.32
CA ALA A 71 7.85 -1.48 3.15
C ALA A 71 6.46 -1.13 2.57
N ALA A 72 6.31 -1.12 1.24
CA ALA A 72 5.01 -0.92 0.60
C ALA A 72 4.06 -2.10 0.85
N GLN A 73 4.56 -3.34 0.79
CA GLN A 73 3.81 -4.54 1.17
C GLN A 73 3.27 -4.41 2.61
N GLN A 74 4.16 -4.11 3.56
CA GLN A 74 3.79 -4.02 4.97
C GLN A 74 2.71 -2.95 5.19
N ASN A 75 2.85 -1.78 4.56
CA ASN A 75 1.83 -0.73 4.64
C ASN A 75 0.45 -1.20 4.16
N ILE A 76 0.39 -1.96 3.06
CA ILE A 76 -0.87 -2.49 2.55
C ILE A 76 -1.47 -3.48 3.56
N PHE A 77 -0.67 -4.42 4.08
CA PHE A 77 -1.16 -5.44 5.01
C PHE A 77 -1.50 -4.92 6.40
N GLU A 78 -0.86 -3.87 6.88
CA GLU A 78 -1.24 -3.18 8.12
C GLU A 78 -2.63 -2.53 8.01
N ASN A 79 -3.00 -2.05 6.82
CA ASN A 79 -4.25 -1.32 6.59
C ASN A 79 -5.40 -2.21 6.07
N ILE A 80 -5.10 -3.38 5.51
CA ILE A 80 -6.10 -4.22 4.84
C ILE A 80 -7.19 -4.72 5.78
N ALA A 81 -6.85 -5.01 7.05
CA ALA A 81 -7.81 -5.48 8.03
C ALA A 81 -8.88 -4.40 8.34
N LEU A 82 -8.44 -3.15 8.52
CA LEU A 82 -9.32 -2.00 8.72
C LEU A 82 -10.22 -1.77 7.50
N TYR A 83 -9.66 -1.89 6.29
CA TYR A 83 -10.41 -1.77 5.05
C TYR A 83 -11.44 -2.89 4.87
N ALA A 84 -11.07 -4.15 5.11
CA ALA A 84 -11.97 -5.28 5.04
C ALA A 84 -13.14 -5.14 6.02
N ALA A 85 -12.86 -4.71 7.26
CA ALA A 85 -13.89 -4.41 8.25
C ALA A 85 -14.84 -3.30 7.78
N ALA A 86 -14.32 -2.24 7.15
CA ALA A 86 -15.12 -1.16 6.57
C ALA A 86 -16.06 -1.66 5.47
N VAL A 87 -15.55 -2.50 4.56
CA VAL A 87 -16.36 -3.11 3.49
C VAL A 87 -17.47 -3.96 4.09
N VAL A 88 -17.15 -4.83 5.07
CA VAL A 88 -18.16 -5.68 5.72
C VAL A 88 -19.22 -4.85 6.42
N VAL A 89 -18.83 -3.90 7.28
CA VAL A 89 -19.80 -3.09 8.05
C VAL A 89 -20.66 -2.22 7.14
N GLY A 90 -20.10 -1.65 6.06
CA GLY A 90 -20.85 -0.86 5.10
C GLY A 90 -21.93 -1.69 4.37
N ASN A 91 -21.62 -2.95 4.07
CA ASN A 91 -22.58 -3.89 3.50
C ASN A 91 -23.66 -4.31 4.50
N VAL A 92 -23.28 -4.61 5.75
CA VAL A 92 -24.22 -4.95 6.83
C VAL A 92 -25.16 -3.78 7.14
N ALA A 93 -24.65 -2.55 7.13
CA ALA A 93 -25.42 -1.31 7.30
C ALA A 93 -26.27 -0.94 6.07
N ARG A 94 -26.28 -1.79 5.03
CA ARG A 94 -27.03 -1.60 3.78
C ARG A 94 -26.76 -0.25 3.13
N LEU A 95 -25.50 0.19 3.13
CA LEU A 95 -25.12 1.39 2.41
C LEU A 95 -25.37 1.22 0.90
N PRO A 96 -25.66 2.30 0.15
CA PRO A 96 -25.95 2.19 -1.27
C PRO A 96 -24.83 1.50 -2.05
N VAL A 97 -25.19 0.56 -2.92
CA VAL A 97 -24.23 -0.21 -3.75
C VAL A 97 -23.29 0.72 -4.54
N SER A 98 -23.84 1.79 -5.12
CA SER A 98 -23.07 2.78 -5.87
C SER A 98 -22.05 3.52 -4.99
N TYR A 99 -22.34 3.73 -3.70
CA TYR A 99 -21.41 4.32 -2.75
C TYR A 99 -20.30 3.34 -2.40
N MET A 100 -20.65 2.09 -2.07
CA MET A 100 -19.68 1.04 -1.73
C MET A 100 -18.70 0.78 -2.87
N ASN A 101 -19.18 0.72 -4.11
CA ASN A 101 -18.34 0.53 -5.29
C ASN A 101 -17.40 1.72 -5.55
N LYS A 102 -17.87 2.96 -5.34
CA LYS A 102 -17.02 4.16 -5.48
C LYS A 102 -15.91 4.19 -4.43
N VAL A 103 -16.23 3.85 -3.18
CA VAL A 103 -15.23 3.75 -2.11
C VAL A 103 -14.22 2.66 -2.45
N ALA A 104 -14.70 1.49 -2.87
CA ALA A 104 -13.84 0.37 -3.23
C ALA A 104 -12.88 0.70 -4.38
N LEU A 105 -13.40 1.35 -5.43
CA LEU A 105 -12.58 1.83 -6.54
C LEU A 105 -11.58 2.90 -6.08
N GLY A 106 -12.01 3.86 -5.26
CA GLY A 106 -11.15 4.93 -4.74
C GLY A 106 -10.02 4.40 -3.88
N VAL A 107 -10.29 3.43 -3.00
CA VAL A 107 -9.27 2.77 -2.18
C VAL A 107 -8.30 1.99 -3.06
N LEU A 108 -8.80 1.17 -3.99
CA LEU A 108 -7.97 0.37 -4.89
C LEU A 108 -7.06 1.26 -5.75
N ALA A 109 -7.61 2.33 -6.34
CA ALA A 109 -6.85 3.29 -7.14
C ALA A 109 -5.79 4.03 -6.31
N SER A 110 -6.13 4.44 -5.08
CA SER A 110 -5.19 5.10 -4.18
C SER A 110 -4.04 4.16 -3.78
N ARG A 111 -4.33 2.89 -3.51
CA ARG A 111 -3.31 1.88 -3.18
C ARG A 111 -2.45 1.55 -4.40
N LEU A 112 -3.03 1.47 -5.59
CA LEU A 112 -2.26 1.29 -6.82
C LEU A 112 -1.30 2.45 -7.05
N ALA A 113 -1.76 3.70 -6.89
CA ALA A 113 -0.91 4.89 -7.00
C ALA A 113 0.23 4.88 -5.97
N PHE A 114 -0.05 4.42 -4.74
CA PHE A 114 0.96 4.24 -3.70
C PHE A 114 2.01 3.20 -4.08
N VAL A 115 1.59 2.03 -4.58
CA VAL A 115 2.51 0.95 -5.02
C VAL A 115 3.39 1.40 -6.17
N VAL A 116 2.79 1.99 -7.20
CA VAL A 116 3.52 2.56 -8.35
C VAL A 116 4.55 3.58 -7.86
N SER A 117 4.20 4.45 -6.92
CA SER A 117 5.17 5.41 -6.37
C SER A 117 6.35 4.77 -5.63
N ALA A 118 6.20 3.54 -5.14
CA ALA A 118 7.24 2.80 -4.42
C ALA A 118 8.12 1.94 -5.35
N GLU A 119 7.55 1.38 -6.42
CA GLU A 119 8.22 0.47 -7.35
C GLU A 119 9.04 1.18 -8.43
N PHE A 120 8.61 2.35 -8.92
CA PHE A 120 9.33 3.01 -10.02
C PHE A 120 10.59 3.74 -9.51
N PRO A 121 11.80 3.33 -9.93
CA PRO A 121 13.02 3.99 -9.50
C PRO A 121 13.13 5.37 -10.15
N SER A 122 13.24 6.42 -9.33
CA SER A 122 13.73 7.72 -9.80
C SER A 122 15.22 7.58 -10.14
N THR A 123 15.56 7.74 -11.41
CA THR A 123 16.95 7.86 -11.88
C THR A 123 17.61 9.07 -11.21
N GLN A 124 18.79 8.91 -10.62
CA GLN A 124 19.51 9.99 -9.93
C GLN A 124 20.98 10.04 -10.30
N LEU A 125 21.41 11.26 -10.59
CA LEU A 125 22.81 11.64 -10.72
C LEU A 125 23.39 11.77 -9.31
N VAL A 126 24.56 11.15 -9.14
CA VAL A 126 25.34 10.99 -7.92
C VAL A 126 25.53 12.31 -7.15
N GLY A 127 25.28 12.30 -5.84
CA GLY A 127 25.56 13.42 -4.94
C GLY A 127 25.66 12.99 -3.47
N ASN A 128 26.88 12.94 -2.96
CA ASN A 128 27.33 12.52 -1.62
C ASN A 128 26.49 13.05 -0.43
N GLY A 129 26.23 12.19 0.56
CA GLY A 129 25.82 12.64 1.89
C GLY A 129 25.02 11.61 2.69
N VAL A 130 25.71 10.96 3.64
CA VAL A 130 25.21 10.04 4.68
C VAL A 130 23.90 10.52 5.31
N ASP A 131 22.97 9.59 5.56
CA ASP A 131 22.21 9.38 6.82
C ASP A 131 21.47 8.05 6.72
N VAL A 132 21.82 7.10 7.59
CA VAL A 132 21.10 5.83 7.78
C VAL A 132 20.55 5.85 9.19
N GLU A 133 19.24 5.85 9.30
CA GLU A 133 18.54 5.64 10.56
C GLU A 133 17.51 4.53 10.39
N VAL A 134 17.61 3.54 11.26
CA VAL A 134 16.87 2.29 11.29
C VAL A 134 15.60 2.52 12.07
N GLY A 135 14.44 2.46 11.41
CA GLY A 135 13.15 2.51 12.10
C GLY A 135 12.03 2.94 11.17
N GLN A 136 10.99 2.13 11.06
CA GLN A 136 9.69 2.56 10.52
C GLN A 136 9.29 3.87 11.19
N ILE A 137 9.31 4.96 10.42
CA ILE A 137 8.42 6.11 10.47
C ILE A 137 8.68 6.83 9.16
N CYS A 138 7.63 7.37 8.55
CA CYS A 138 7.62 8.18 7.35
C CYS A 138 8.92 8.97 7.12
N TYR A 139 9.42 8.97 5.88
CA TYR A 139 10.59 9.71 5.37
C TYR A 139 11.97 9.06 5.55
N VAL A 140 12.51 8.56 4.43
CA VAL A 140 13.96 8.48 4.20
C VAL A 140 14.20 8.95 2.77
N LYS A 141 14.96 10.05 2.65
CA LYS A 141 15.46 10.73 1.45
C LYS A 141 15.17 9.98 0.13
N THR A 142 13.99 10.24 -0.43
CA THR A 142 13.73 10.02 -1.85
C THR A 142 14.60 11.02 -2.59
N GLU A 143 15.58 10.54 -3.35
CA GLU A 143 16.53 11.46 -4.00
C GLU A 143 15.81 12.46 -4.96
N GLN A 144 14.57 12.21 -5.43
CA GLN A 144 13.67 13.23 -6.01
C GLN A 144 12.50 13.57 -5.06
N GLU A 145 12.31 14.86 -4.72
CA GLU A 145 11.24 15.40 -3.85
C GLU A 145 9.82 15.35 -4.49
N LYS A 146 9.74 15.19 -5.82
CA LYS A 146 8.55 15.51 -6.63
C LYS A 146 7.33 14.59 -6.41
N TYR A 147 7.52 13.36 -5.96
CA TYR A 147 6.44 12.35 -5.82
C TYR A 147 6.05 12.05 -4.37
N THR A 148 6.75 12.66 -3.41
CA THR A 148 6.53 12.52 -1.96
C THR A 148 5.13 12.93 -1.47
N PRO A 149 4.52 14.03 -1.95
CA PRO A 149 3.16 14.37 -1.50
C PRO A 149 2.12 13.38 -2.05
N LEU A 150 2.33 12.84 -3.26
CA LEU A 150 1.36 11.94 -3.89
C LEU A 150 1.14 10.66 -3.08
N ARG A 151 2.22 10.07 -2.55
CA ARG A 151 2.16 8.86 -1.70
C ARG A 151 1.38 9.13 -0.42
N SER A 152 1.68 10.25 0.24
CA SER A 152 1.02 10.64 1.50
C SER A 152 -0.44 10.99 1.28
N LEU A 153 -0.76 11.70 0.19
CA LEU A 153 -2.14 12.03 -0.20
C LEU A 153 -2.93 10.78 -0.58
N ALA A 154 -2.34 9.84 -1.31
CA ALA A 154 -3.00 8.58 -1.66
C ALA A 154 -3.27 7.71 -0.41
N TYR A 155 -2.31 7.65 0.52
CA TYR A 155 -2.50 6.99 1.81
C TYR A 155 -3.63 7.65 2.62
N LEU A 156 -3.59 8.97 2.75
CA LEU A 156 -4.59 9.75 3.48
C LEU A 156 -5.97 9.58 2.84
N ALA A 157 -6.08 9.69 1.52
CA ALA A 157 -7.33 9.51 0.79
C ALA A 157 -7.92 8.10 1.02
N SER A 158 -7.10 7.05 0.90
CA SER A 158 -7.53 5.67 1.20
C SER A 158 -8.03 5.52 2.63
N THR A 159 -7.33 6.12 3.59
CA THR A 159 -7.68 6.06 5.02
C THR A 159 -8.99 6.80 5.29
N LEU A 160 -9.14 8.02 4.79
CA LEU A 160 -10.35 8.83 4.95
C LEU A 160 -11.57 8.17 4.31
N LEU A 161 -11.41 7.56 3.12
CA LEU A 161 -12.48 6.79 2.48
C LEU A 161 -12.90 5.59 3.33
N THR A 162 -11.93 4.89 3.92
CA THR A 162 -12.18 3.74 4.80
C THR A 162 -12.91 4.15 6.07
N LEU A 163 -12.42 5.18 6.77
CA LEU A 163 -13.04 5.70 7.99
C LEU A 163 -14.43 6.31 7.71
N GLY A 164 -14.61 6.96 6.56
CA GLY A 164 -15.90 7.51 6.14
C GLY A 164 -17.00 6.45 6.02
N VAL A 165 -16.66 5.21 5.63
CA VAL A 165 -17.62 4.10 5.61
C VAL A 165 -18.12 3.77 7.01
N PHE A 166 -17.23 3.72 8.01
CA PHE A 166 -17.63 3.46 9.40
C PHE A 166 -18.59 4.53 9.92
N VAL A 167 -18.29 5.81 9.68
CA VAL A 167 -19.16 6.92 10.09
C VAL A 167 -20.54 6.80 9.41
N LYS A 168 -20.56 6.54 8.11
CA LYS A 168 -21.81 6.42 7.36
C LYS A 168 -22.61 5.17 7.78
N ALA A 169 -21.94 4.05 8.02
CA ALA A 169 -22.56 2.83 8.53
C ALA A 169 -23.18 3.06 9.92
N GLY A 170 -22.45 3.71 10.83
CA GLY A 170 -22.94 4.07 12.16
C GLY A 170 -24.19 4.95 12.12
N THR A 171 -24.19 5.99 11.27
CA THR A 171 -25.40 6.83 11.11
C THR A 171 -26.59 6.07 10.53
N ASN A 172 -26.35 5.09 9.65
CA ASN A 172 -27.42 4.23 9.12
C ASN A 172 -27.98 3.27 10.17
N PHE A 173 -27.13 2.68 11.02
CA PHE A 173 -27.59 1.85 12.13
C PHE A 173 -28.41 2.65 13.14
N ASN A 174 -27.96 3.86 13.48
CA ASN A 174 -28.70 4.71 14.42
C ASN A 174 -30.10 5.05 13.90
N LYS A 175 -30.26 5.31 12.59
CA LYS A 175 -31.57 5.54 11.96
C LYS A 175 -32.47 4.30 11.87
N ALA A 176 -31.89 3.11 12.03
CA ALA A 176 -32.64 1.85 11.99
C ALA A 176 -33.11 1.42 13.37
N LEU A 177 -32.48 1.94 14.43
CA LEU A 177 -32.75 1.60 15.83
C LEU A 177 -33.67 2.62 16.53
N TYR A 178 -33.75 3.84 15.99
CA TYR A 178 -34.60 4.94 16.47
C TYR A 178 -35.37 5.54 15.30
#